data_AF-A0A0G4EX37-F1
#
_entry.id   AF-A0A0G4EX37-F1
#
_cell.length_a   1.000
_cell.length_b   1.000
_cell.length_c   1.000
_cell.angle_alpha   90.00
_cell.angle_beta   90.00
_cell.angle_gamma   90.00
#
_symmetry.space_group_name_H-M   'P 1'
#
loop_
_entity.id
_entity.type
_entity.pdbx_description
1 polymer ?
#
loop_
_entity_poly.entity_id
_entity_poly.type
_entity_poly.pdbx_seq_one_letter_code
_entity_poly.pdbx_strand_id
1 'polypeptide(L)'
;IGTLPPASHVHLRVPGNKPCMNSPNFRGLARAVPARPPSHAARATSPPIRRPDLTEQHTVEQAVASKPSGSGGGAVQGGGESSGVDDGGRSVRGLGESREGEGCDYRPSLRTSYLSRQEPTPPRQIHPDPPSGGVQYLDPVQMGSYDPVGDAMRLWGPPPDDEMVFDFELAERYFEKREAIPLLYHAYQATLETLEQSFVMRPTGAAPSSQPTSPPLLQPAELFDMSLPISKMARMAMSTNDATRAALRSHIVTPTRQQELLGHTSATVTSTLLNGVQHHINKAIRRLGLKDVFAFDIAGDVEGGLRVVWLLEQGTGEEWRAMGRFLRMAFIYRLTPAKSTRPLRVSADSLSAAATLHQLPITLAIYKIIGQQLSDNWTSLALQQDDDGNYRIGNESFGDESFRVVPLGELAGGHPYANSYKRTDPVILSSRDSLYPSFSAYLLRRLLNSWPSKLESGGREVLSFLTDRDDLRCRRLQRTEGITEDQGIAVDYRYYHGDDLNAADAGEYRQVIVSGFRPDETIAAHLTVEGGSIQLWTTEASVRGKPLLLALRFPESTGAVRRLLRPFGLERDVIDRGTVRR
;
A
#
# COMPACT_ATOMS: atom_id res chain seq x y z
N ILE A 1 26.64 30.90 45.25
CA ILE A 1 26.60 29.45 44.95
C ILE A 1 25.22 29.19 44.35
N GLY A 2 25.00 28.86 43.08
CA GLY A 2 25.86 28.61 41.93
C GLY A 2 25.16 29.11 40.64
N THR A 3 25.89 29.76 39.74
CA THR A 3 26.43 29.20 38.48
C THR A 3 25.36 28.88 37.43
N LEU A 4 25.06 29.90 36.62
CA LEU A 4 24.50 29.79 35.28
C LEU A 4 25.60 29.38 34.29
N PRO A 5 25.32 28.56 33.26
CA PRO A 5 26.29 28.23 32.22
C PRO A 5 26.41 29.37 31.18
N PRO A 6 27.58 29.57 30.56
CA PRO A 6 27.80 30.66 29.60
C PRO A 6 27.33 30.27 28.18
N ALA A 7 26.88 31.30 27.46
CA ALA A 7 26.46 31.26 26.07
C ALA A 7 27.60 30.84 25.12
N SER A 8 27.30 29.90 24.23
CA SER A 8 28.19 29.48 23.15
C SER A 8 28.26 30.54 22.05
N HIS A 9 29.46 31.08 21.84
CA HIS A 9 29.81 31.94 20.71
C HIS A 9 29.67 31.18 19.38
N VAL A 10 28.86 31.72 18.46
CA VAL A 10 28.77 31.29 17.06
C VAL A 10 29.87 32.01 16.26
N HIS A 11 30.91 31.28 15.88
CA HIS A 11 31.88 31.74 14.88
C HIS A 11 31.35 31.46 13.47
N LEU A 12 30.84 32.48 12.80
CA LEU A 12 30.62 32.48 11.35
C LEU A 12 31.98 32.51 10.65
N ARG A 13 32.34 31.41 9.99
CA ARG A 13 33.57 31.28 9.19
C ARG A 13 33.23 31.56 7.73
N VAL A 14 33.71 32.69 7.23
CA VAL A 14 33.70 33.07 5.80
C VAL A 14 34.77 32.22 5.07
N PRO A 15 34.44 31.53 3.95
CA PRO A 15 35.46 30.86 3.16
C PRO A 15 36.21 31.87 2.29
N GLY A 16 37.47 32.11 2.65
CA GLY A 16 38.42 32.89 1.86
C GLY A 16 38.97 32.07 0.69
N ASN A 17 38.85 32.65 -0.49
CA ASN A 17 39.59 32.25 -1.70
C ASN A 17 41.10 32.28 -1.45
N LYS A 18 41.80 31.22 -1.85
CA LYS A 18 43.20 31.33 -2.27
C LYS A 18 43.48 30.50 -3.53
N PRO A 19 44.24 31.06 -4.49
CA PRO A 19 44.68 30.38 -5.71
C PRO A 19 46.09 29.78 -5.55
N CYS A 20 46.43 28.84 -6.45
CA CYS A 20 47.67 28.77 -7.24
C CYS A 20 48.15 27.33 -7.54
N MET A 21 48.29 27.09 -8.84
CA MET A 21 49.43 26.50 -9.57
C MET A 21 49.68 24.98 -9.67
N ASN A 22 49.62 24.57 -10.94
CA ASN A 22 50.60 23.82 -11.75
C ASN A 22 50.68 22.29 -11.69
N SER A 23 50.29 21.65 -12.81
CA SER A 23 51.12 20.71 -13.59
C SER A 23 50.44 20.24 -14.89
N PRO A 24 51.16 19.63 -15.87
CA PRO A 24 51.31 20.23 -17.21
C PRO A 24 50.69 19.47 -18.40
N ASN A 25 50.69 20.16 -19.54
CA ASN A 25 50.87 19.71 -20.92
C ASN A 25 50.12 18.45 -21.43
N PHE A 26 49.10 18.68 -22.26
CA PHE A 26 48.84 17.83 -23.42
C PHE A 26 48.57 18.69 -24.67
N ARG A 27 49.40 18.51 -25.70
CA ARG A 27 49.17 18.97 -27.07
C ARG A 27 48.07 18.12 -27.72
N GLY A 28 47.22 18.73 -28.54
CA GLY A 28 46.58 17.99 -29.62
C GLY A 28 45.25 18.56 -30.13
N LEU A 29 45.31 19.07 -31.37
CA LEU A 29 44.24 19.14 -32.37
C LEU A 29 43.19 20.27 -32.25
N ALA A 30 43.50 21.34 -32.98
CA ALA A 30 42.55 22.33 -33.47
C ALA A 30 41.51 21.70 -34.40
N ARG A 31 40.24 22.03 -34.18
CA ARG A 31 39.16 21.87 -35.18
C ARG A 31 38.37 23.18 -35.23
N ALA A 32 38.19 23.67 -36.46
CA ALA A 32 37.60 24.95 -36.79
C ALA A 32 36.13 25.06 -36.38
N VAL A 33 35.76 26.22 -35.83
CA VAL A 33 34.37 26.64 -35.55
C VAL A 33 33.93 27.57 -36.69
N PRO A 34 32.81 27.32 -37.38
CA PRO A 34 32.29 28.27 -38.36
C PRO A 34 31.50 29.39 -37.67
N ALA A 35 31.63 30.58 -38.23
CA ALA A 35 31.03 31.83 -37.78
C ALA A 35 29.48 31.81 -37.83
N ARG A 36 28.87 32.42 -36.82
CA ARG A 36 27.43 32.69 -36.71
C ARG A 36 27.10 34.08 -37.31
N PRO A 37 26.02 34.25 -38.09
CA PRO A 37 25.58 35.56 -38.57
C PRO A 37 24.70 36.29 -37.52
N PRO A 38 24.53 37.62 -37.61
CA PRO A 38 23.89 38.42 -36.58
C PRO A 38 22.36 38.40 -36.69
N SER A 39 21.70 38.22 -35.55
CA SER A 39 20.24 38.30 -35.41
C SER A 39 19.80 39.74 -35.14
N HIS A 40 18.90 40.24 -35.98
CA HIS A 40 18.18 41.50 -35.84
C HIS A 40 17.37 41.56 -34.54
N ALA A 41 17.46 42.70 -33.86
CA ALA A 41 16.64 43.07 -32.72
C ALA A 41 15.24 43.50 -33.18
N ALA A 42 14.19 42.85 -32.68
CA ALA A 42 12.83 43.35 -32.69
C ALA A 42 12.35 43.52 -31.25
N ARG A 43 12.00 44.77 -30.95
CA ARG A 43 11.57 45.33 -29.68
C ARG A 43 10.08 45.05 -29.50
N ALA A 44 9.69 44.32 -28.46
CA ALA A 44 8.30 44.21 -28.04
C ALA A 44 8.20 44.63 -26.56
N THR A 45 7.48 45.72 -26.35
CA THR A 45 7.13 46.35 -25.08
C THR A 45 6.10 45.52 -24.32
N SER A 46 6.37 45.21 -23.04
CA SER A 46 5.37 44.72 -22.08
C SER A 46 4.87 45.87 -21.18
N PRO A 47 3.58 45.91 -20.81
CA PRO A 47 3.03 46.92 -19.89
C PRO A 47 3.27 46.55 -18.41
N PRO A 48 3.21 47.52 -17.48
CA PRO A 48 3.60 47.30 -16.09
C PRO A 48 2.47 46.69 -15.25
N ILE A 49 2.83 45.70 -14.45
CA ILE A 49 2.01 45.10 -13.40
C ILE A 49 1.99 46.06 -12.19
N ARG A 50 0.80 46.56 -11.84
CA ARG A 50 0.53 47.30 -10.59
C ARG A 50 0.52 46.34 -9.40
N ARG A 51 1.26 46.68 -8.35
CA ARG A 51 1.10 46.14 -6.99
C ARG A 51 -0.14 46.76 -6.33
N PRO A 52 -0.93 46.02 -5.52
CA PRO A 52 -1.83 46.64 -4.57
C PRO A 52 -1.16 46.78 -3.19
N ASP A 53 -1.24 47.99 -2.65
CA ASP A 53 -0.99 48.31 -1.25
C ASP A 53 -2.10 47.74 -0.36
N LEU A 54 -1.69 47.28 0.82
CA LEU A 54 -2.55 46.94 1.95
C LEU A 54 -2.65 48.16 2.86
N THR A 55 -3.88 48.63 3.08
CA THR A 55 -4.21 49.46 4.24
C THR A 55 -5.58 49.07 4.79
N GLU A 56 -5.61 48.91 6.11
CA GLU A 56 -6.77 48.65 6.97
C GLU A 56 -7.78 49.80 6.94
N GLN A 57 -9.08 49.50 7.17
CA GLN A 57 -9.88 50.04 8.30
C GLN A 57 -11.39 49.67 8.22
N HIS A 58 -11.87 49.18 9.38
CA HIS A 58 -13.16 49.37 10.07
C HIS A 58 -14.54 49.40 9.36
N THR A 59 -15.37 48.43 9.78
CA THR A 59 -16.73 48.51 10.37
C THR A 59 -17.74 49.57 9.89
N VAL A 60 -18.97 49.14 9.52
CA VAL A 60 -20.28 49.61 10.04
C VAL A 60 -21.44 48.80 9.40
N GLU A 61 -22.43 48.45 10.23
CA GLU A 61 -23.72 47.82 9.94
C GLU A 61 -24.62 48.66 9.00
N GLN A 62 -25.51 48.01 8.23
CA GLN A 62 -26.97 48.21 8.36
C GLN A 62 -27.77 47.31 7.41
N ALA A 63 -28.82 46.73 7.99
CA ALA A 63 -29.87 45.97 7.33
C ALA A 63 -30.90 46.88 6.66
N VAL A 64 -31.44 46.50 5.50
CA VAL A 64 -32.83 46.80 5.11
C VAL A 64 -33.37 45.69 4.19
N ALA A 65 -34.51 45.15 4.58
CA ALA A 65 -35.34 44.19 3.85
C ALA A 65 -36.00 44.80 2.60
N SER A 66 -36.28 43.97 1.58
CA SER A 66 -37.50 44.08 0.75
C SER A 66 -37.66 42.86 -0.17
N LYS A 67 -38.71 42.06 0.08
CA LYS A 67 -39.46 41.34 -0.96
C LYS A 67 -40.28 42.38 -1.76
N PRO A 68 -40.63 42.12 -3.03
CA PRO A 68 -41.96 41.54 -3.27
C PRO A 68 -42.05 40.52 -4.43
N SER A 69 -43.20 39.88 -4.39
CA SER A 69 -43.89 38.94 -5.27
C SER A 69 -43.95 39.23 -6.78
N GLY A 70 -44.10 38.15 -7.56
CA GLY A 70 -44.79 38.08 -8.85
C GLY A 70 -44.58 36.68 -9.46
N SER A 71 -45.54 35.74 -9.44
CA SER A 71 -46.72 35.63 -10.33
C SER A 71 -46.36 35.59 -11.82
N GLY A 72 -46.59 34.45 -12.47
CA GLY A 72 -46.66 34.38 -13.94
C GLY A 72 -46.49 32.97 -14.49
N GLY A 73 -47.60 32.31 -14.81
CA GLY A 73 -47.62 31.03 -15.51
C GLY A 73 -47.29 31.14 -17.00
N GLY A 74 -47.20 29.99 -17.67
CA GLY A 74 -47.09 29.94 -19.13
C GLY A 74 -46.67 28.57 -19.63
N ALA A 75 -47.65 27.68 -19.83
CA ALA A 75 -47.51 26.52 -20.68
C ALA A 75 -47.40 26.98 -22.14
N VAL A 76 -46.45 26.43 -22.89
CA VAL A 76 -46.42 26.51 -24.36
C VAL A 76 -46.12 25.13 -24.92
N GLN A 77 -47.15 24.56 -25.54
CA GLN A 77 -47.03 23.54 -26.59
C GLN A 77 -46.39 24.19 -27.83
N GLY A 78 -45.48 23.47 -28.47
CA GLY A 78 -44.96 23.80 -29.80
C GLY A 78 -44.62 22.52 -30.53
N GLY A 79 -45.55 22.06 -31.38
CA GLY A 79 -45.26 21.08 -32.42
C GLY A 79 -44.45 21.72 -33.55
N GLY A 80 -43.78 20.88 -34.32
CA GLY A 80 -43.04 21.29 -35.51
C GLY A 80 -42.55 20.06 -36.27
N GLU A 81 -43.34 19.66 -37.28
CA GLU A 81 -42.97 18.74 -38.35
C GLU A 81 -41.91 19.37 -39.27
N SER A 82 -41.02 18.55 -39.84
CA SER A 82 -40.44 18.63 -41.21
C SER A 82 -39.23 17.67 -41.25
N SER A 83 -39.35 16.51 -41.90
CA SER A 83 -39.14 16.24 -43.34
C SER A 83 -37.69 16.35 -43.80
N GLY A 84 -37.15 15.22 -44.30
CA GLY A 84 -36.36 15.23 -45.54
C GLY A 84 -34.87 14.91 -45.44
N VAL A 85 -34.54 13.65 -45.77
CA VAL A 85 -33.52 13.23 -46.77
C VAL A 85 -32.11 13.86 -46.67
N ASP A 86 -31.09 13.05 -46.33
CA ASP A 86 -30.10 12.67 -47.35
C ASP A 86 -29.23 11.47 -46.92
N ASP A 87 -29.09 10.57 -47.89
CA ASP A 87 -28.42 9.28 -47.85
C ASP A 87 -26.93 9.49 -48.22
N GLY A 88 -26.03 8.90 -47.46
CA GLY A 88 -24.60 9.23 -47.50
C GLY A 88 -23.70 8.04 -47.20
N GLY A 89 -23.89 6.95 -47.94
CA GLY A 89 -23.00 5.79 -47.90
C GLY A 89 -21.56 6.15 -48.28
N ARG A 90 -20.60 5.89 -47.37
CA ARG A 90 -19.17 5.92 -47.67
C ARG A 90 -18.58 4.52 -47.72
N SER A 91 -18.28 4.13 -48.95
CA SER A 91 -17.52 2.98 -49.40
C SER A 91 -16.13 2.93 -48.78
N VAL A 92 -15.80 1.79 -48.15
CA VAL A 92 -14.43 1.41 -47.76
C VAL A 92 -13.78 0.76 -48.99
N ARG A 93 -12.85 1.47 -49.64
CA ARG A 93 -11.87 0.86 -50.55
C ARG A 93 -10.63 0.49 -49.73
N GLY A 94 -10.43 -0.82 -49.58
CA GLY A 94 -9.12 -1.39 -49.32
C GLY A 94 -8.26 -1.42 -50.58
N LEU A 95 -6.96 -1.61 -50.35
CA LEU A 95 -5.83 -1.90 -51.24
C LEU A 95 -4.75 -0.81 -51.13
N GLY A 96 -3.75 -1.12 -50.31
CA GLY A 96 -2.48 -0.41 -50.19
C GLY A 96 -1.42 -1.44 -49.81
N GLU A 97 -0.55 -1.70 -50.77
CA GLU A 97 0.37 -2.84 -50.86
C GLU A 97 1.47 -2.85 -49.81
N SER A 98 1.83 -4.08 -49.45
CA SER A 98 3.01 -4.47 -48.68
C SER A 98 4.29 -3.94 -49.32
N ARG A 99 5.15 -3.34 -48.50
CA ARG A 99 6.56 -3.13 -48.85
C ARG A 99 7.42 -3.87 -47.83
N GLU A 100 8.03 -4.94 -48.32
CA GLU A 100 9.06 -5.74 -47.66
C GLU A 100 10.22 -4.83 -47.25
N GLY A 101 10.57 -4.87 -45.96
CA GLY A 101 11.74 -4.22 -45.38
C GLY A 101 12.68 -5.29 -44.87
N GLU A 102 13.84 -5.38 -45.51
CA GLU A 102 14.91 -6.35 -45.33
C GLU A 102 15.40 -6.47 -43.89
N GLY A 103 15.60 -7.71 -43.45
CA GLY A 103 16.16 -8.05 -42.16
C GLY A 103 17.67 -7.82 -42.08
N CYS A 104 18.09 -7.14 -41.02
CA CYS A 104 19.49 -7.07 -40.61
C CYS A 104 19.77 -8.16 -39.56
N ASP A 105 20.29 -9.29 -40.02
CA ASP A 105 20.89 -10.35 -39.20
C ASP A 105 22.16 -9.81 -38.52
N TYR A 106 22.14 -9.69 -37.18
CA TYR A 106 23.32 -9.39 -36.37
C TYR A 106 23.65 -10.60 -35.49
N ARG A 107 24.47 -11.52 -36.03
CA ARG A 107 25.12 -12.59 -35.26
C ARG A 107 26.48 -12.10 -34.71
N PRO A 108 26.72 -12.11 -33.39
CA PRO A 108 28.07 -12.06 -32.88
C PRO A 108 28.65 -13.48 -32.80
N SER A 109 29.64 -13.74 -33.63
CA SER A 109 30.53 -14.90 -33.54
C SER A 109 31.47 -14.74 -32.36
N LEU A 110 31.24 -15.48 -31.27
CA LEU A 110 32.22 -15.70 -30.22
C LEU A 110 32.76 -17.13 -30.34
N ARG A 111 33.90 -17.25 -31.03
CA ARG A 111 34.79 -18.41 -30.91
C ARG A 111 35.49 -18.33 -29.55
N THR A 112 35.14 -19.24 -28.64
CA THR A 112 35.99 -19.61 -27.51
C THR A 112 36.35 -21.08 -27.65
N SER A 113 37.62 -21.32 -27.98
CA SER A 113 38.24 -22.64 -28.01
C SER A 113 38.54 -23.10 -26.59
N TYR A 114 37.77 -24.06 -26.07
CA TYR A 114 38.10 -24.80 -24.85
C TYR A 114 38.82 -26.09 -25.21
N LEU A 115 40.07 -26.19 -24.75
CA LEU A 115 40.84 -27.44 -24.70
C LEU A 115 40.25 -28.32 -23.60
N SER A 116 39.68 -29.45 -24.00
CA SER A 116 39.14 -30.49 -23.13
C SER A 116 40.30 -31.27 -22.49
N ARG A 117 40.50 -31.11 -21.18
CA ARG A 117 41.28 -32.05 -20.34
C ARG A 117 40.28 -32.97 -19.66
N GLN A 118 40.21 -34.22 -20.12
CA GLN A 118 39.56 -35.30 -19.39
C GLN A 118 40.46 -35.70 -18.20
N GLU A 119 39.96 -35.59 -16.99
CA GLU A 119 40.45 -36.34 -15.83
C GLU A 119 39.44 -37.44 -15.46
N PRO A 120 39.92 -38.60 -14.98
CA PRO A 120 39.12 -39.81 -14.84
C PRO A 120 38.27 -39.82 -13.56
N THR A 121 37.02 -40.24 -13.71
CA THR A 121 36.06 -40.51 -12.64
C THR A 121 36.51 -41.67 -11.75
N PRO A 122 36.51 -41.56 -10.41
CA PRO A 122 36.71 -42.70 -9.51
C PRO A 122 35.42 -43.54 -9.36
N PRO A 123 35.54 -44.84 -9.01
CA PRO A 123 34.45 -45.80 -9.08
C PRO A 123 33.40 -45.60 -7.99
N ARG A 124 32.12 -45.74 -8.37
CA ARG A 124 30.95 -45.81 -7.49
C ARG A 124 31.07 -47.02 -6.55
N GLN A 125 31.09 -46.77 -5.24
CA GLN A 125 30.77 -47.77 -4.23
C GLN A 125 29.26 -48.00 -4.20
N ILE A 126 28.86 -49.25 -4.40
CA ILE A 126 27.48 -49.74 -4.25
C ILE A 126 27.30 -50.07 -2.77
N HIS A 127 26.38 -49.37 -2.09
CA HIS A 127 25.87 -49.75 -0.78
C HIS A 127 24.54 -50.49 -0.95
N PRO A 128 24.30 -51.58 -0.20
CA PRO A 128 23.07 -52.37 -0.29
C PRO A 128 21.91 -51.72 0.48
N ASP A 129 20.70 -51.89 -0.06
CA ASP A 129 19.43 -51.45 0.52
C ASP A 129 19.15 -52.10 1.89
N PRO A 130 18.53 -51.38 2.85
CA PRO A 130 18.02 -51.98 4.07
C PRO A 130 16.61 -52.59 3.85
N PRO A 131 16.23 -53.60 4.65
CA PRO A 131 15.04 -54.41 4.43
C PRO A 131 13.74 -53.69 4.82
N SER A 132 12.74 -53.85 3.96
CA SER A 132 11.35 -53.44 4.15
C SER A 132 10.68 -54.22 5.29
N GLY A 133 10.65 -53.64 6.49
CA GLY A 133 9.84 -54.10 7.61
C GLY A 133 8.48 -53.39 7.61
N GLY A 134 7.44 -54.08 7.15
CA GLY A 134 6.06 -53.59 7.22
C GLY A 134 5.52 -53.63 8.65
N VAL A 135 5.09 -52.47 9.16
CA VAL A 135 4.27 -52.34 10.36
C VAL A 135 2.88 -51.90 9.90
N GLN A 136 1.90 -52.78 10.06
CA GLN A 136 0.49 -52.46 9.89
C GLN A 136 0.05 -51.57 11.06
N TYR A 137 -0.29 -50.32 10.77
CA TYR A 137 -1.08 -49.47 11.65
C TYR A 137 -2.56 -49.66 11.33
N LEU A 138 -3.34 -49.93 12.37
CA LEU A 138 -4.80 -49.98 12.32
C LEU A 138 -5.35 -48.58 12.00
N ASP A 139 -6.26 -48.52 11.02
CA ASP A 139 -7.03 -47.33 10.65
C ASP A 139 -7.83 -46.77 11.83
N PRO A 140 -7.73 -45.48 12.16
CA PRO A 140 -8.74 -44.82 12.97
C PRO A 140 -9.95 -44.46 12.11
N VAL A 141 -11.09 -44.99 12.53
CA VAL A 141 -12.46 -44.66 12.12
C VAL A 141 -12.60 -43.19 11.69
N GLN A 142 -13.02 -42.98 10.44
CA GLN A 142 -13.46 -41.68 9.93
C GLN A 142 -14.66 -41.18 10.74
N MET A 143 -14.46 -40.24 11.66
CA MET A 143 -15.52 -39.31 12.06
C MET A 143 -15.66 -38.29 10.94
N GLY A 144 -16.77 -38.39 10.19
CA GLY A 144 -17.15 -37.39 9.20
C GLY A 144 -17.25 -36.00 9.84
N SER A 145 -16.69 -34.99 9.17
CA SER A 145 -16.81 -33.60 9.57
C SER A 145 -18.27 -33.18 9.50
N TYR A 146 -18.86 -32.93 10.66
CA TYR A 146 -20.16 -32.27 10.77
C TYR A 146 -20.01 -30.80 10.37
N ASP A 147 -20.65 -30.40 9.27
CA ASP A 147 -20.70 -29.02 8.76
C ASP A 147 -22.09 -28.42 9.03
N PRO A 148 -22.28 -27.75 10.18
CA PRO A 148 -23.58 -27.20 10.56
C PRO A 148 -24.03 -26.04 9.65
N VAL A 149 -23.13 -25.46 8.85
CA VAL A 149 -23.44 -24.33 7.95
C VAL A 149 -23.90 -24.85 6.59
N GLY A 150 -23.25 -25.88 6.06
CA GLY A 150 -23.66 -26.55 4.82
C GLY A 150 -25.04 -27.21 4.93
N ASP A 151 -25.34 -27.84 6.06
CA ASP A 151 -26.64 -28.49 6.29
C ASP A 151 -27.76 -27.49 6.60
N ALA A 152 -27.43 -26.34 7.22
CA ALA A 152 -28.36 -25.22 7.35
C ALA A 152 -28.71 -24.60 6.00
N MET A 153 -27.77 -24.50 5.05
CA MET A 153 -28.06 -23.97 3.71
C MET A 153 -28.89 -24.92 2.84
N ARG A 154 -28.82 -26.24 3.06
CA ARG A 154 -29.64 -27.23 2.33
C ARG A 154 -31.12 -27.23 2.75
N LEU A 155 -31.43 -26.79 3.96
CA LEU A 155 -32.80 -26.76 4.50
C LEU A 155 -33.63 -25.56 4.02
N TRP A 156 -32.98 -24.51 3.49
CA TRP A 156 -33.64 -23.23 3.21
C TRP A 156 -33.69 -22.84 1.72
N GLY A 157 -33.00 -23.59 0.85
CA GLY A 157 -32.92 -23.28 -0.59
C GLY A 157 -32.18 -21.97 -0.88
N PRO A 158 -31.70 -21.76 -2.13
CA PRO A 158 -31.08 -20.49 -2.50
C PRO A 158 -32.14 -19.37 -2.57
N PRO A 159 -31.81 -18.14 -2.15
CA PRO A 159 -32.72 -17.01 -2.28
C PRO A 159 -32.91 -16.61 -3.75
N PRO A 160 -34.09 -16.11 -4.14
CA PRO A 160 -34.32 -15.62 -5.51
C PRO A 160 -33.58 -14.29 -5.75
N ASP A 161 -33.13 -14.11 -6.99
CA ASP A 161 -32.14 -13.10 -7.42
C ASP A 161 -32.66 -11.65 -7.60
N ASP A 162 -33.86 -11.29 -7.16
CA ASP A 162 -34.40 -9.93 -7.41
C ASP A 162 -34.82 -9.19 -6.12
N GLU A 163 -34.27 -7.97 -6.00
CA GLU A 163 -34.65 -6.82 -5.14
C GLU A 163 -35.38 -7.12 -3.81
N MET A 164 -34.59 -7.25 -2.74
CA MET A 164 -35.10 -6.94 -1.39
C MET A 164 -35.03 -5.43 -1.13
N VAL A 165 -36.16 -4.74 -1.35
CA VAL A 165 -36.46 -3.50 -0.64
C VAL A 165 -36.73 -3.87 0.82
N PHE A 166 -35.71 -3.69 1.67
CA PHE A 166 -35.88 -3.79 3.11
C PHE A 166 -36.74 -2.61 3.59
N ASP A 167 -37.96 -2.90 4.02
CA ASP A 167 -38.85 -1.95 4.70
C ASP A 167 -38.33 -1.69 6.13
N PHE A 168 -37.82 -0.48 6.36
CA PHE A 168 -37.23 -0.06 7.63
C PHE A 168 -38.28 0.19 8.74
N GLU A 169 -39.53 0.52 8.39
CA GLU A 169 -40.59 0.59 9.41
C GLU A 169 -40.94 -0.81 9.94
N LEU A 170 -40.82 -1.84 9.11
CA LEU A 170 -41.07 -3.21 9.52
C LEU A 170 -39.99 -3.73 10.47
N ALA A 171 -38.73 -3.36 10.25
CA ALA A 171 -37.61 -3.73 11.12
C ALA A 171 -37.68 -3.02 12.48
N GLU A 172 -38.06 -1.74 12.54
CA GLU A 172 -38.28 -1.03 13.81
C GLU A 172 -39.46 -1.64 14.59
N ARG A 173 -40.58 -1.95 13.93
CA ARG A 173 -41.69 -2.68 14.56
C ARG A 173 -41.32 -4.10 14.98
N TYR A 174 -40.33 -4.72 14.33
CA TYR A 174 -39.81 -6.05 14.69
C TYR A 174 -38.95 -6.00 15.96
N PHE A 175 -38.25 -4.89 16.21
CA PHE A 175 -37.45 -4.68 17.41
C PHE A 175 -38.26 -4.19 18.62
N GLU A 176 -39.35 -3.45 18.41
CA GLU A 176 -40.23 -3.00 19.50
C GLU A 176 -41.13 -4.12 20.09
N LYS A 177 -41.29 -5.27 19.42
CA LYS A 177 -42.28 -6.31 19.79
C LYS A 177 -41.72 -7.64 20.31
N ARG A 178 -40.62 -7.64 21.09
CA ARG A 178 -40.17 -8.87 21.78
C ARG A 178 -40.21 -8.77 23.30
N GLU A 179 -41.25 -9.38 23.88
CA GLU A 179 -41.36 -9.81 25.28
C GLU A 179 -40.42 -10.98 25.66
N ALA A 180 -39.45 -11.37 24.81
CA ALA A 180 -38.60 -12.54 25.03
C ALA A 180 -37.27 -12.26 25.76
N ILE A 181 -36.89 -10.99 25.94
CA ILE A 181 -35.65 -10.63 26.64
C ILE A 181 -35.72 -10.90 28.16
N PRO A 182 -36.85 -10.66 28.86
CA PRO A 182 -36.98 -11.01 30.28
C PRO A 182 -36.87 -12.53 30.54
N LEU A 183 -37.33 -13.38 29.63
CA LEU A 183 -37.29 -14.84 29.80
C LEU A 183 -35.89 -15.43 29.66
N LEU A 184 -35.07 -14.90 28.75
CA LEU A 184 -33.64 -15.28 28.65
C LEU A 184 -32.83 -14.76 29.84
N TYR A 185 -33.18 -13.59 30.37
CA TYR A 185 -32.56 -13.03 31.57
C TYR A 185 -32.90 -13.83 32.84
N HIS A 186 -34.15 -14.27 33.00
CA HIS A 186 -34.56 -15.14 34.11
C HIS A 186 -34.01 -16.56 33.99
N ALA A 187 -33.92 -17.12 32.78
CA ALA A 187 -33.29 -18.43 32.57
C ALA A 187 -31.79 -18.40 32.92
N TYR A 188 -31.09 -17.31 32.59
CA TYR A 188 -29.68 -17.11 32.92
C TYR A 188 -29.43 -16.86 34.43
N GLN A 189 -30.30 -16.10 35.08
CA GLN A 189 -30.28 -15.91 36.54
C GLN A 189 -30.51 -17.25 37.28
N ALA A 190 -31.44 -18.09 36.81
CA ALA A 190 -31.69 -19.40 37.40
C ALA A 190 -30.50 -20.36 37.27
N THR A 191 -29.75 -20.33 36.16
CA THR A 191 -28.52 -21.13 36.02
C THR A 191 -27.39 -20.67 36.94
N LEU A 192 -27.29 -19.36 37.20
CA LEU A 192 -26.30 -18.80 38.13
C LEU A 192 -26.62 -19.16 39.59
N GLU A 193 -27.88 -19.07 40.00
CA GLU A 193 -28.31 -19.49 41.35
C GLU A 193 -28.12 -21.00 41.58
N THR A 194 -28.31 -21.82 40.54
CA THR A 194 -28.08 -23.28 40.62
C THR A 194 -26.58 -23.63 40.73
N LEU A 195 -25.71 -22.83 40.13
CA LEU A 195 -24.25 -22.98 40.24
C LEU A 195 -23.72 -22.53 41.60
N GLU A 196 -24.27 -21.46 42.18
CA GLU A 196 -23.89 -20.98 43.51
C GLU A 196 -24.33 -21.92 44.64
N GLN A 197 -25.45 -22.63 44.49
CA GLN A 197 -25.90 -23.63 45.46
C GLN A 197 -25.09 -24.94 45.44
N SER A 198 -24.30 -25.19 44.37
CA SER A 198 -23.46 -26.39 44.26
C SER A 198 -22.12 -26.30 45.00
N PHE A 199 -21.78 -25.13 45.57
CA PHE A 199 -20.53 -24.86 46.28
C PHE A 199 -20.69 -24.78 47.80
N VAL A 200 -21.45 -25.69 48.41
CA VAL A 200 -21.46 -25.85 49.88
C VAL A 200 -21.46 -27.32 50.27
N MET A 201 -20.26 -27.89 50.48
CA MET A 201 -19.87 -28.73 51.63
C MET A 201 -18.61 -29.56 51.31
N ARG A 202 -17.46 -29.19 51.91
CA ARG A 202 -16.65 -30.09 52.77
C ARG A 202 -15.45 -29.36 53.41
N PRO A 203 -14.96 -29.84 54.58
CA PRO A 203 -14.29 -29.00 55.56
C PRO A 203 -12.75 -29.09 55.57
N THR A 204 -12.17 -27.95 55.98
CA THR A 204 -11.00 -27.72 56.84
C THR A 204 -9.64 -28.33 56.47
N GLY A 205 -8.78 -27.47 55.91
CA GLY A 205 -7.32 -27.59 55.97
C GLY A 205 -6.68 -26.22 55.75
N ALA A 206 -6.12 -25.62 56.81
CA ALA A 206 -5.65 -24.25 56.85
C ALA A 206 -4.42 -23.98 55.95
N ALA A 207 -4.52 -22.97 55.09
CA ALA A 207 -3.40 -22.34 54.36
C ALA A 207 -3.81 -20.90 53.95
N PRO A 208 -2.85 -19.97 53.75
CA PRO A 208 -3.07 -18.53 53.90
C PRO A 208 -3.88 -17.91 52.76
N SER A 209 -4.75 -16.99 53.17
CA SER A 209 -5.68 -16.21 52.36
C SER A 209 -5.00 -15.46 51.21
N SER A 210 -5.21 -15.96 49.99
CA SER A 210 -5.16 -15.17 48.76
C SER A 210 -6.58 -14.72 48.45
N GLN A 211 -6.93 -13.53 48.93
CA GLN A 211 -8.21 -12.89 48.66
C GLN A 211 -8.38 -12.77 47.12
N PRO A 212 -9.42 -13.38 46.53
CA PRO A 212 -9.64 -13.30 45.10
C PRO A 212 -9.94 -11.84 44.74
N THR A 213 -9.13 -11.27 43.86
CA THR A 213 -9.34 -9.96 43.27
C THR A 213 -10.76 -9.94 42.71
N SER A 214 -11.65 -9.14 43.29
CA SER A 214 -13.03 -9.03 42.82
C SER A 214 -13.03 -8.72 41.32
N PRO A 215 -13.87 -9.39 40.51
CA PRO A 215 -13.94 -9.13 39.08
C PRO A 215 -14.26 -7.64 38.88
N PRO A 216 -13.55 -6.94 37.97
CA PRO A 216 -13.80 -5.53 37.73
C PRO A 216 -15.27 -5.36 37.36
N LEU A 217 -16.00 -4.60 38.18
CA LEU A 217 -17.36 -4.16 37.88
C LEU A 217 -17.35 -3.56 36.49
N LEU A 218 -18.15 -4.13 35.58
CA LEU A 218 -18.34 -3.68 34.20
C LEU A 218 -18.39 -2.15 34.18
N GLN A 219 -17.38 -1.52 33.59
CA GLN A 219 -17.41 -0.07 33.49
C GLN A 219 -18.55 0.30 32.54
N PRO A 220 -19.41 1.28 32.87
CA PRO A 220 -20.50 1.72 32.00
C PRO A 220 -20.07 2.08 30.57
N ALA A 221 -18.78 2.39 30.37
CA ALA A 221 -18.17 2.63 29.06
C ALA A 221 -18.09 1.39 28.14
N GLU A 222 -18.10 0.17 28.70
CA GLU A 222 -18.12 -1.08 27.91
C GLU A 222 -19.54 -1.46 27.47
N LEU A 223 -20.57 -0.89 28.09
CA LEU A 223 -21.98 -1.21 27.83
C LEU A 223 -22.48 -0.63 26.49
N PHE A 224 -21.76 0.33 25.91
CA PHE A 224 -22.10 0.94 24.62
C PHE A 224 -20.92 0.78 23.65
N ASP A 225 -20.69 -0.45 23.18
CA ASP A 225 -19.77 -0.65 22.07
C ASP A 225 -20.33 0.00 20.80
N MET A 226 -19.85 1.21 20.52
CA MET A 226 -20.21 1.99 19.34
C MET A 226 -19.66 1.40 18.03
N SER A 227 -18.87 0.31 18.07
CA SER A 227 -18.27 -0.28 16.89
C SER A 227 -19.30 -0.68 15.83
N LEU A 228 -20.37 -1.39 16.21
CA LEU A 228 -21.41 -1.83 15.29
C LEU A 228 -22.21 -0.66 14.67
N PRO A 229 -22.73 0.31 15.47
CA PRO A 229 -23.32 1.53 14.92
C PRO A 229 -22.38 2.29 13.97
N ILE A 230 -21.10 2.44 14.34
CA ILE A 230 -20.11 3.16 13.53
C ILE A 230 -19.87 2.45 12.20
N SER A 231 -19.66 1.13 12.18
CA SER A 231 -19.47 0.38 10.93
C SER A 231 -20.72 0.43 10.03
N LYS A 232 -21.93 0.46 10.62
CA LYS A 232 -23.18 0.67 9.86
C LYS A 232 -23.21 2.07 9.23
N MET A 233 -22.92 3.11 10.02
CA MET A 233 -22.87 4.50 9.53
C MET A 233 -21.76 4.69 8.48
N ALA A 234 -20.63 4.01 8.62
CA ALA A 234 -19.53 4.02 7.66
C ALA A 234 -19.96 3.45 6.30
N ARG A 235 -20.70 2.33 6.28
CA ARG A 235 -21.31 1.80 5.06
C ARG A 235 -22.32 2.75 4.44
N MET A 236 -23.14 3.43 5.25
CA MET A 236 -24.07 4.44 4.75
C MET A 236 -23.33 5.63 4.13
N ALA A 237 -22.25 6.11 4.77
CA ALA A 237 -21.43 7.22 4.28
C ALA A 237 -20.79 6.92 2.92
N MET A 238 -20.44 5.65 2.70
CA MET A 238 -19.82 5.16 1.47
C MET A 238 -20.82 4.52 0.50
N SER A 239 -22.12 4.67 0.73
CA SER A 239 -23.15 4.21 -0.19
C SER A 239 -23.10 5.00 -1.51
N THR A 240 -23.34 4.31 -2.62
CA THR A 240 -23.56 4.92 -3.93
C THR A 240 -24.97 5.50 -4.06
N ASN A 241 -25.90 5.14 -3.16
CA ASN A 241 -27.26 5.66 -3.12
C ASN A 241 -27.32 6.98 -2.33
N ASP A 242 -27.70 8.06 -3.01
CA ASP A 242 -27.85 9.40 -2.43
C ASP A 242 -28.85 9.46 -1.28
N ALA A 243 -29.97 8.74 -1.36
CA ALA A 243 -30.96 8.71 -0.29
C ALA A 243 -30.41 8.08 1.00
N THR A 244 -29.56 7.05 0.87
CA THR A 244 -28.88 6.44 2.03
C THR A 244 -27.91 7.43 2.70
N ARG A 245 -27.16 8.19 1.90
CA ARG A 245 -26.26 9.24 2.42
C ARG A 245 -27.04 10.39 3.06
N ALA A 246 -28.15 10.79 2.44
CA ALA A 246 -29.03 11.82 2.99
C ALA A 246 -29.65 11.38 4.34
N ALA A 247 -30.06 10.12 4.46
CA ALA A 247 -30.54 9.54 5.72
C ALA A 247 -29.46 9.58 6.80
N LEU A 248 -28.20 9.22 6.48
CA LEU A 248 -27.08 9.36 7.41
C LEU A 248 -26.90 10.80 7.87
N ARG A 249 -26.86 11.76 6.93
CA ARG A 249 -26.72 13.20 7.26
C ARG A 249 -27.85 13.68 8.15
N SER A 250 -29.08 13.22 7.90
CA SER A 250 -30.23 13.49 8.76
C SER A 250 -30.03 12.96 10.18
N HIS A 251 -29.51 11.74 10.33
CA HIS A 251 -29.20 11.15 11.66
C HIS A 251 -28.07 11.86 12.40
N ILE A 252 -27.10 12.45 11.68
CA ILE A 252 -26.00 13.22 12.30
C ILE A 252 -26.53 14.58 12.80
N VAL A 253 -27.36 15.25 12.01
CA VAL A 253 -27.85 16.61 12.31
C VAL A 253 -29.01 16.60 13.29
N THR A 254 -29.94 15.66 13.14
CA THR A 254 -31.20 15.62 13.89
C THR A 254 -31.07 14.66 15.06
N PRO A 255 -30.95 15.15 16.30
CA PRO A 255 -30.98 14.28 17.47
C PRO A 255 -32.31 13.52 17.50
N THR A 256 -32.25 12.26 17.91
CA THR A 256 -33.47 11.48 18.14
C THR A 256 -34.26 12.08 19.29
N ARG A 257 -35.59 11.91 19.28
CA ARG A 257 -36.44 12.36 20.39
C ARG A 257 -35.98 11.82 21.75
N GLN A 258 -35.44 10.60 21.78
CA GLN A 258 -34.85 10.03 23.00
C GLN A 258 -33.60 10.80 23.45
N GLN A 259 -32.72 11.20 22.53
CA GLN A 259 -31.56 12.04 22.85
C GLN A 259 -31.99 13.41 23.37
N GLU A 260 -33.00 14.03 22.76
CA GLU A 260 -33.57 15.30 23.24
C GLU A 260 -34.17 15.17 24.64
N LEU A 261 -34.92 14.08 24.90
CA LEU A 261 -35.50 13.79 26.22
C LEU A 261 -34.43 13.56 27.29
N LEU A 262 -33.26 13.07 26.91
CA LEU A 262 -32.10 12.92 27.79
C LEU A 262 -31.25 14.20 27.91
N GLY A 263 -31.67 15.30 27.28
CA GLY A 263 -30.97 16.59 27.31
C GLY A 263 -29.73 16.65 26.42
N HIS A 264 -29.54 15.70 25.50
CA HIS A 264 -28.46 15.76 24.53
C HIS A 264 -28.75 16.82 23.47
N THR A 265 -27.83 17.78 23.33
CA THR A 265 -27.82 18.73 22.22
C THR A 265 -27.13 18.13 21.00
N SER A 266 -27.40 18.69 19.81
CA SER A 266 -26.71 18.29 18.57
C SER A 266 -25.17 18.35 18.71
N ALA A 267 -24.63 19.32 19.47
CA ALA A 267 -23.20 19.41 19.77
C ALA A 267 -22.68 18.24 20.62
N THR A 268 -23.44 17.81 21.63
CA THR A 268 -23.08 16.64 22.44
C THR A 268 -23.19 15.32 21.67
N VAL A 269 -24.18 15.19 20.78
CA VAL A 269 -24.30 14.01 19.90
C VAL A 269 -23.13 13.97 18.91
N THR A 270 -22.85 15.09 18.23
CA THR A 270 -21.75 15.21 17.27
C THR A 270 -20.39 14.90 17.92
N SER A 271 -20.10 15.48 19.09
CA SER A 271 -18.84 15.20 19.81
C SER A 271 -18.73 13.74 20.27
N THR A 272 -19.84 13.12 20.71
CA THR A 272 -19.87 11.69 21.06
C THR A 272 -19.58 10.82 19.84
N LEU A 273 -20.19 11.14 18.69
CA LEU A 273 -19.94 10.44 17.42
C LEU A 273 -18.49 10.62 16.97
N LEU A 274 -17.94 11.83 17.00
CA LEU A 274 -16.54 12.11 16.66
C LEU A 274 -15.58 11.29 17.53
N ASN A 275 -15.81 11.27 18.84
CA ASN A 275 -14.98 10.49 19.75
C ASN A 275 -15.07 8.98 19.47
N GLY A 276 -16.27 8.47 19.20
CA GLY A 276 -16.47 7.07 18.81
C GLY A 276 -15.76 6.71 17.51
N VAL A 277 -15.91 7.54 16.47
CA VAL A 277 -15.26 7.36 15.17
C VAL A 277 -13.73 7.41 15.31
N GLN A 278 -13.19 8.40 16.02
CA GLN A 278 -11.75 8.51 16.26
C GLN A 278 -11.20 7.31 17.04
N HIS A 279 -11.94 6.84 18.05
CA HIS A 279 -11.58 5.63 18.80
C HIS A 279 -11.52 4.40 17.88
N HIS A 280 -12.53 4.23 17.02
CA HIS A 280 -12.60 3.11 16.08
C HIS A 280 -11.47 3.14 15.04
N ILE A 281 -11.14 4.33 14.50
CA ILE A 281 -9.99 4.54 13.61
C ILE A 281 -8.69 4.15 14.33
N ASN A 282 -8.47 4.64 15.54
CA ASN A 282 -7.27 4.34 16.31
C ASN A 282 -7.14 2.84 16.64
N LYS A 283 -8.26 2.19 16.97
CA LYS A 283 -8.34 0.73 17.19
C LYS A 283 -7.97 -0.03 15.92
N ALA A 284 -8.51 0.36 14.76
CA ALA A 284 -8.20 -0.24 13.47
C ALA A 284 -6.73 -0.06 13.07
N ILE A 285 -6.18 1.16 13.18
CA ILE A 285 -4.76 1.46 12.90
C ILE A 285 -3.83 0.60 13.76
N ARG A 286 -4.13 0.42 15.06
CA ARG A 286 -3.35 -0.46 15.95
C ARG A 286 -3.44 -1.92 15.52
N ARG A 287 -4.64 -2.43 15.23
CA ARG A 287 -4.87 -3.81 14.77
C ARG A 287 -4.12 -4.12 13.47
N LEU A 288 -4.04 -3.15 12.56
CA LEU A 288 -3.35 -3.25 11.28
C LEU A 288 -1.82 -3.05 11.40
N GLY A 289 -1.31 -2.75 12.60
CA GLY A 289 0.12 -2.51 12.82
C GLY A 289 0.62 -1.25 12.12
N LEU A 290 -0.19 -0.19 12.05
CA LEU A 290 0.12 1.05 11.35
C LEU A 290 0.43 2.24 12.27
N LYS A 291 0.32 2.05 13.59
CA LYS A 291 0.38 3.11 14.61
C LYS A 291 1.65 3.99 14.53
N ASP A 292 2.75 3.45 14.04
CA ASP A 292 4.06 4.12 13.95
C ASP A 292 4.24 4.91 12.65
N VAL A 293 3.45 4.64 11.62
CA VAL A 293 3.63 5.23 10.29
C VAL A 293 2.42 5.93 9.72
N PHE A 294 1.23 5.72 10.27
CA PHE A 294 0.00 6.23 9.68
C PHE A 294 -0.99 6.72 10.74
N ALA A 295 -1.61 7.87 10.47
CA ALA A 295 -2.67 8.46 11.28
C ALA A 295 -3.65 9.24 10.39
N PHE A 296 -4.92 9.26 10.78
CA PHE A 296 -5.93 10.12 10.16
C PHE A 296 -6.28 11.28 11.08
N ASP A 297 -6.48 12.44 10.46
CA ASP A 297 -7.09 13.62 11.07
C ASP A 297 -8.49 13.79 10.50
N ILE A 298 -9.50 13.74 11.36
CA ILE A 298 -10.90 13.91 10.97
C ILE A 298 -11.37 15.37 11.02
N ALA A 299 -10.57 16.30 11.57
CA ALA A 299 -10.87 17.74 11.64
C ALA A 299 -12.29 18.14 12.12
N GLY A 300 -12.95 17.27 12.89
CA GLY A 300 -14.35 17.48 13.33
C GLY A 300 -15.43 17.08 12.30
N ASP A 301 -15.05 16.53 11.14
CA ASP A 301 -15.97 15.98 10.15
C ASP A 301 -16.32 14.51 10.47
N VAL A 302 -17.54 14.30 10.97
CA VAL A 302 -18.08 12.97 11.26
C VAL A 302 -18.21 12.14 9.98
N GLU A 303 -18.69 12.72 8.88
CA GLU A 303 -18.90 11.98 7.62
C GLU A 303 -17.55 11.56 7.03
N GLY A 304 -16.57 12.47 6.98
CA GLY A 304 -15.19 12.17 6.60
C GLY A 304 -14.57 11.07 7.47
N GLY A 305 -14.72 11.16 8.80
CA GLY A 305 -14.25 10.11 9.72
C GLY A 305 -14.93 8.75 9.48
N LEU A 306 -16.22 8.72 9.20
CA LEU A 306 -16.95 7.50 8.83
C LEU A 306 -16.45 6.88 7.51
N ARG A 307 -16.07 7.72 6.53
CA ARG A 307 -15.46 7.25 5.28
C ARG A 307 -14.08 6.64 5.51
N VAL A 308 -13.29 7.21 6.43
CA VAL A 308 -12.02 6.62 6.89
C VAL A 308 -12.25 5.25 7.53
N VAL A 309 -13.24 5.13 8.41
CA VAL A 309 -13.61 3.86 9.04
C VAL A 309 -13.93 2.81 7.97
N TRP A 310 -14.78 3.15 7.00
CA TRP A 310 -15.13 2.24 5.93
C TRP A 310 -13.89 1.74 5.17
N LEU A 311 -12.97 2.64 4.80
CA LEU A 311 -11.75 2.28 4.07
C LEU A 311 -10.84 1.34 4.89
N LEU A 312 -10.73 1.57 6.20
CA LEU A 312 -9.98 0.70 7.12
C LEU A 312 -10.64 -0.68 7.29
N GLU A 313 -11.94 -0.80 7.02
CA GLU A 313 -12.72 -2.05 7.10
C GLU A 313 -12.76 -2.84 5.79
N GLN A 314 -12.59 -2.20 4.62
CA GLN A 314 -12.66 -2.90 3.33
C GLN A 314 -11.46 -3.82 3.03
N GLY A 315 -10.31 -3.57 3.64
CA GLY A 315 -9.12 -4.42 3.46
C GLY A 315 -9.21 -5.71 4.26
N THR A 316 -8.69 -6.81 3.71
CA THR A 316 -8.48 -8.07 4.47
C THR A 316 -7.43 -7.92 5.57
N GLY A 317 -6.72 -6.79 5.56
CA GLY A 317 -5.64 -6.42 6.46
C GLY A 317 -4.29 -6.55 5.79
N GLU A 318 -4.14 -7.45 4.81
CA GLU A 318 -2.90 -7.62 4.05
C GLU A 318 -2.54 -6.39 3.21
N GLU A 319 -3.53 -5.74 2.59
CA GLU A 319 -3.31 -4.54 1.78
C GLU A 319 -2.77 -3.39 2.65
N TRP A 320 -3.36 -3.23 3.84
CA TRP A 320 -2.90 -2.26 4.83
C TRP A 320 -1.53 -2.61 5.40
N ARG A 321 -1.24 -3.88 5.69
CA ARG A 321 0.10 -4.33 6.13
C ARG A 321 1.16 -4.04 5.06
N ALA A 322 0.85 -4.31 3.79
CA ALA A 322 1.73 -3.99 2.66
C ALA A 322 1.99 -2.48 2.56
N MET A 323 0.95 -1.66 2.69
CA MET A 323 1.09 -0.19 2.69
C MET A 323 1.87 0.32 3.91
N GLY A 324 1.73 -0.33 5.07
CA GLY A 324 2.55 -0.03 6.25
C GLY A 324 4.05 -0.31 6.03
N ARG A 325 4.39 -1.46 5.44
CA ARG A 325 5.77 -1.81 5.05
C ARG A 325 6.33 -0.79 4.05
N PHE A 326 5.55 -0.46 3.03
CA PHE A 326 5.89 0.57 2.04
C PHE A 326 6.15 1.93 2.70
N LEU A 327 5.26 2.39 3.59
CA LEU A 327 5.40 3.69 4.28
C LEU A 327 6.65 3.76 5.15
N ARG A 328 6.96 2.71 5.91
CA ARG A 328 8.20 2.66 6.73
C ARG A 328 9.43 2.87 5.88
N MET A 329 9.49 2.17 4.75
CA MET A 329 10.58 2.34 3.80
C MET A 329 10.55 3.74 3.17
N ALA A 330 9.39 4.25 2.78
CA ALA A 330 9.26 5.59 2.20
C ALA A 330 9.80 6.68 3.14
N PHE A 331 9.62 6.54 4.45
CA PHE A 331 10.25 7.42 5.44
C PHE A 331 11.78 7.28 5.46
N ILE A 332 12.33 6.06 5.38
CA ILE A 332 13.79 5.83 5.34
C ILE A 332 14.40 6.45 4.09
N TYR A 333 13.75 6.29 2.94
CA TYR A 333 14.13 6.90 1.67
C TYR A 333 13.78 8.39 1.55
N ARG A 334 13.22 9.00 2.60
CA ARG A 334 12.86 10.43 2.65
C ARG A 334 11.90 10.87 1.53
N LEU A 335 10.98 9.99 1.16
CA LEU A 335 9.91 10.28 0.18
C LEU A 335 8.73 11.05 0.80
N THR A 336 8.80 11.30 2.10
CA THR A 336 7.83 12.11 2.81
C THR A 336 8.36 13.55 2.87
N PRO A 337 7.49 14.58 2.91
CA PRO A 337 7.93 15.96 3.00
C PRO A 337 8.92 16.14 4.16
N ALA A 338 9.98 16.93 3.98
CA ALA A 338 11.06 17.05 4.97
C ALA A 338 10.58 17.50 6.37
N LYS A 339 9.41 18.14 6.45
CA LYS A 339 8.76 18.57 7.71
C LYS A 339 7.78 17.56 8.29
N SER A 340 7.45 16.51 7.56
CA SER A 340 6.54 15.48 8.04
C SER A 340 7.25 14.64 9.09
N THR A 341 6.59 14.47 10.23
CA THR A 341 7.02 13.56 11.29
C THR A 341 6.25 12.26 11.15
N ARG A 342 6.83 11.15 11.61
CA ARG A 342 6.08 9.90 11.77
C ARG A 342 5.08 10.07 12.92
N PRO A 343 3.82 9.60 12.81
CA PRO A 343 3.20 8.96 11.64
C PRO A 343 2.77 9.95 10.54
N LEU A 344 2.68 9.49 9.29
CA LEU A 344 2.13 10.26 8.18
C LEU A 344 0.65 10.57 8.49
N ARG A 345 0.33 11.87 8.60
CA ARG A 345 -1.03 12.34 8.87
C ARG A 345 -1.76 12.60 7.57
N VAL A 346 -2.93 12.00 7.43
CA VAL A 346 -3.82 12.15 6.27
C VAL A 346 -5.12 12.77 6.74
N SER A 347 -5.58 13.82 6.05
CA SER A 347 -6.90 14.40 6.31
C SER A 347 -8.00 13.50 5.74
N ALA A 348 -9.12 13.35 6.46
CA ALA A 348 -10.33 12.72 5.94
C ALA A 348 -10.82 13.37 4.64
N ASP A 349 -10.55 14.67 4.44
CA ASP A 349 -10.93 15.41 3.22
C ASP A 349 -10.20 14.95 1.96
N SER A 350 -9.03 14.31 2.11
CA SER A 350 -8.27 13.75 0.97
C SER A 350 -8.88 12.48 0.41
N LEU A 351 -9.89 11.90 1.08
CA LEU A 351 -10.58 10.72 0.57
C LEU A 351 -11.36 11.06 -0.70
N SER A 352 -11.09 10.32 -1.76
CA SER A 352 -11.85 10.41 -3.01
C SER A 352 -13.33 10.07 -2.78
N ALA A 353 -14.22 10.61 -3.61
CA ALA A 353 -15.66 10.34 -3.53
C ALA A 353 -15.96 8.83 -3.55
N ALA A 354 -17.07 8.43 -2.92
CA ALA A 354 -17.42 7.01 -2.77
C ALA A 354 -17.42 6.25 -4.09
N ALA A 355 -18.02 6.83 -5.14
CA ALA A 355 -18.05 6.23 -6.47
C ALA A 355 -16.65 5.93 -7.02
N THR A 356 -15.69 6.85 -6.85
CA THR A 356 -14.31 6.67 -7.30
C THR A 356 -13.58 5.59 -6.48
N LEU A 357 -13.83 5.51 -5.18
CA LEU A 357 -13.20 4.49 -4.32
C LEU A 357 -13.70 3.08 -4.66
N HIS A 358 -14.99 2.92 -4.97
CA HIS A 358 -15.57 1.63 -5.39
C HIS A 358 -15.06 1.14 -6.76
N GLN A 359 -14.60 2.04 -7.62
CA GLN A 359 -14.06 1.70 -8.94
C GLN A 359 -12.60 1.23 -8.90
N LEU A 360 -11.88 1.54 -7.81
CA LEU A 360 -10.47 1.19 -7.68
C LEU A 360 -10.29 -0.09 -6.86
N PRO A 361 -9.33 -0.96 -7.22
CA PRO A 361 -8.83 -1.96 -6.30
C PRO A 361 -8.39 -1.31 -4.98
N ILE A 362 -8.71 -1.92 -3.83
CA ILE A 362 -8.52 -1.27 -2.51
C ILE A 362 -7.07 -0.82 -2.30
N THR A 363 -6.07 -1.57 -2.77
CA THR A 363 -4.65 -1.18 -2.61
C THR A 363 -4.31 0.08 -3.43
N LEU A 364 -4.87 0.23 -4.63
CA LEU A 364 -4.73 1.46 -5.43
C LEU A 364 -5.46 2.63 -4.76
N ALA A 365 -6.64 2.39 -4.18
CA ALA A 365 -7.39 3.40 -3.44
C ALA A 365 -6.61 3.91 -2.22
N ILE A 366 -6.04 3.00 -1.42
CA ILE A 366 -5.19 3.34 -0.27
C ILE A 366 -3.95 4.13 -0.74
N TYR A 367 -3.28 3.66 -1.79
CA TYR A 367 -2.11 4.36 -2.32
C TYR A 367 -2.47 5.73 -2.89
N LYS A 368 -3.62 5.91 -3.54
CA LYS A 368 -4.06 7.21 -4.06
C LYS A 368 -4.11 8.27 -2.95
N ILE A 369 -4.54 7.88 -1.76
CA ILE A 369 -4.60 8.75 -0.58
C ILE A 369 -3.19 9.04 -0.05
N ILE A 370 -2.39 7.99 0.13
CA ILE A 370 -1.03 8.11 0.69
C ILE A 370 -0.08 8.85 -0.26
N GLY A 371 -0.07 8.47 -1.54
CA GLY A 371 0.84 8.96 -2.58
C GLY A 371 0.72 10.46 -2.82
N GLN A 372 -0.45 11.06 -2.57
CA GLN A 372 -0.62 12.52 -2.59
C GLN A 372 0.23 13.24 -1.55
N GLN A 373 0.54 12.57 -0.43
CA GLN A 373 1.38 13.09 0.65
C GLN A 373 2.87 12.77 0.45
N LEU A 374 3.22 12.05 -0.62
CA LEU A 374 4.59 11.64 -0.91
C LEU A 374 5.19 12.46 -2.05
N SER A 375 6.49 12.70 -1.98
CA SER A 375 7.25 13.40 -3.00
C SER A 375 8.69 12.90 -3.09
N ASP A 376 9.19 12.71 -4.31
CA ASP A 376 10.61 12.50 -4.61
C ASP A 376 11.15 13.73 -5.33
N ASN A 377 12.17 14.40 -4.79
CA ASN A 377 12.77 15.60 -5.39
C ASN A 377 11.74 16.61 -5.91
N TRP A 378 10.79 16.99 -5.03
CA TRP A 378 9.71 17.94 -5.33
C TRP A 378 8.64 17.44 -6.32
N THR A 379 8.79 16.22 -6.84
CA THR A 379 7.80 15.58 -7.68
C THR A 379 6.83 14.80 -6.80
N SER A 380 5.54 15.15 -6.86
CA SER A 380 4.49 14.40 -6.17
C SER A 380 4.42 12.96 -6.68
N LEU A 381 4.30 11.99 -5.78
CA LEU A 381 4.11 10.57 -6.10
C LEU A 381 2.62 10.18 -6.09
N ALA A 382 1.73 11.14 -6.37
CA ALA A 382 0.31 10.90 -6.49
C ALA A 382 0.01 9.90 -7.62
N LEU A 383 -0.97 9.02 -7.37
CA LEU A 383 -1.53 8.16 -8.40
C LEU A 383 -2.39 8.98 -9.36
N GLN A 384 -2.10 8.89 -10.64
CA GLN A 384 -2.86 9.52 -11.72
C GLN A 384 -3.35 8.44 -12.66
N GLN A 385 -4.51 8.67 -13.28
CA GLN A 385 -5.07 7.84 -14.33
C GLN A 385 -5.13 8.68 -15.59
N ASP A 386 -4.73 8.12 -16.74
CA ASP A 386 -4.83 8.77 -18.04
C ASP A 386 -6.12 8.40 -18.79
N ASP A 387 -6.30 8.99 -19.97
CA ASP A 387 -7.49 8.82 -20.80
C ASP A 387 -7.64 7.39 -21.34
N ASP A 388 -6.54 6.64 -21.43
CA ASP A 388 -6.51 5.23 -21.87
C ASP A 388 -6.80 4.26 -20.72
N GLY A 389 -7.01 4.79 -19.51
CA GLY A 389 -7.25 4.01 -18.30
C GLY A 389 -5.98 3.39 -17.71
N ASN A 390 -4.80 3.72 -18.23
CA ASN A 390 -3.54 3.38 -17.57
C ASN A 390 -3.33 4.32 -16.39
N TYR A 391 -2.45 3.87 -15.50
CA TYR A 391 -2.09 4.58 -14.28
C TYR A 391 -0.63 4.99 -14.34
N ARG A 392 -0.31 6.08 -13.68
CA ARG A 392 1.08 6.50 -13.45
C ARG A 392 1.27 7.02 -12.03
N ILE A 393 2.50 6.88 -11.53
CA ILE A 393 2.92 7.39 -10.23
C ILE A 393 4.11 8.32 -10.44
N GLY A 394 3.95 9.58 -10.06
CA GLY A 394 4.96 10.60 -10.32
C GLY A 394 4.63 11.48 -11.53
N ASN A 395 5.57 12.37 -11.87
CA ASN A 395 5.57 13.07 -13.15
C ASN A 395 6.48 12.36 -14.17
N GLU A 396 6.41 12.81 -15.42
CA GLU A 396 7.14 12.26 -16.59
C GLU A 396 8.68 12.24 -16.44
N SER A 397 9.25 12.94 -15.45
CA SER A 397 10.70 13.10 -15.32
C SER A 397 11.44 11.81 -14.94
N PHE A 398 10.74 10.76 -14.52
CA PHE A 398 11.33 9.49 -14.07
C PHE A 398 11.26 8.37 -15.12
N GLY A 399 11.06 8.75 -16.38
CA GLY A 399 10.68 7.82 -17.43
C GLY A 399 9.20 7.49 -17.27
N ASP A 400 8.48 7.46 -18.39
CA ASP A 400 7.05 7.24 -18.44
C ASP A 400 6.68 5.79 -18.08
N GLU A 401 6.90 5.44 -16.81
CA GLU A 401 6.50 4.16 -16.24
C GLU A 401 5.03 4.24 -15.84
N SER A 402 4.18 4.30 -16.86
CA SER A 402 2.78 3.95 -16.73
C SER A 402 2.65 2.44 -16.46
N PHE A 403 1.49 2.06 -15.96
CA PHE A 403 1.14 0.68 -15.71
C PHE A 403 -0.36 0.48 -15.87
N ARG A 404 -0.77 -0.75 -16.12
CA ARG A 404 -2.19 -1.14 -16.10
C ARG A 404 -2.44 -2.27 -15.12
N VAL A 405 -3.67 -2.31 -14.63
CA VAL A 405 -4.17 -3.46 -13.89
C VAL A 405 -4.46 -4.57 -14.90
N VAL A 406 -3.91 -5.75 -14.68
CA VAL A 406 -4.16 -6.92 -15.53
C VAL A 406 -5.33 -7.69 -14.94
N PRO A 407 -6.49 -7.74 -15.61
CA PRO A 407 -7.62 -8.56 -15.18
C PRO A 407 -7.23 -10.04 -15.12
N LEU A 408 -7.83 -10.79 -14.19
CA LEU A 408 -7.59 -12.24 -14.06
C LEU A 408 -7.81 -13.00 -15.38
N GLY A 409 -8.77 -12.58 -16.22
CA GLY A 409 -9.07 -13.22 -17.50
C GLY A 409 -8.00 -13.04 -18.59
N GLU A 410 -7.06 -12.10 -18.42
CA GLU A 410 -5.93 -11.93 -19.34
C GLU A 410 -4.73 -12.81 -18.98
N LEU A 411 -4.71 -13.41 -17.79
CA LEU A 411 -3.67 -14.35 -17.38
C LEU A 411 -4.04 -15.74 -17.90
N ALA A 412 -3.13 -16.39 -18.65
CA ALA A 412 -3.41 -17.74 -19.14
C ALA A 412 -3.60 -18.75 -18.01
N GLY A 413 -4.34 -19.82 -18.32
CA GLY A 413 -4.49 -20.95 -17.39
C GLY A 413 -3.12 -21.51 -17.00
N GLY A 414 -2.88 -21.61 -15.69
CA GLY A 414 -1.59 -22.06 -15.14
C GLY A 414 -0.53 -20.97 -14.99
N HIS A 415 -0.83 -19.71 -15.33
CA HIS A 415 0.05 -18.59 -15.03
C HIS A 415 0.28 -18.50 -13.50
N PRO A 416 1.53 -18.39 -13.00
CA PRO A 416 1.81 -18.41 -11.56
C PRO A 416 1.03 -17.35 -10.76
N TYR A 417 0.84 -16.16 -11.33
CA TYR A 417 0.11 -15.08 -10.68
C TYR A 417 -1.42 -15.22 -10.75
N ALA A 418 -1.95 -16.10 -11.60
CA ALA A 418 -3.39 -16.35 -11.63
C ALA A 418 -3.85 -17.07 -10.34
N ASN A 419 -3.03 -18.00 -9.83
CA ASN A 419 -3.32 -18.76 -8.61
C ASN A 419 -3.34 -17.90 -7.35
N SER A 420 -2.52 -16.84 -7.32
CA SER A 420 -2.41 -15.92 -6.19
C SER A 420 -3.16 -14.60 -6.42
N TYR A 421 -3.99 -14.51 -7.46
CA TYR A 421 -4.61 -13.26 -7.86
C TYR A 421 -5.57 -12.74 -6.79
N LYS A 422 -5.40 -11.49 -6.37
CA LYS A 422 -6.28 -10.80 -5.43
C LYS A 422 -6.91 -9.60 -6.11
N ARG A 423 -8.25 -9.55 -6.17
CA ARG A 423 -8.95 -8.37 -6.73
C ARG A 423 -8.66 -7.09 -5.96
N THR A 424 -8.33 -7.22 -4.67
CA THR A 424 -7.98 -6.11 -3.78
C THR A 424 -6.55 -5.59 -3.99
N ASP A 425 -5.63 -6.45 -4.44
CA ASP A 425 -4.23 -6.12 -4.75
C ASP A 425 -3.84 -6.81 -6.07
N PRO A 426 -4.28 -6.29 -7.22
CA PRO A 426 -4.28 -7.02 -8.48
C PRO A 426 -2.90 -7.02 -9.15
N VAL A 427 -2.73 -7.93 -10.12
CA VAL A 427 -1.54 -8.02 -10.96
C VAL A 427 -1.36 -6.73 -11.76
N ILE A 428 -0.12 -6.26 -11.85
CA ILE A 428 0.25 -5.03 -12.55
C ILE A 428 1.20 -5.35 -13.70
N LEU A 429 0.91 -4.81 -14.87
CA LEU A 429 1.83 -4.78 -16.01
C LEU A 429 2.35 -3.35 -16.16
N SER A 430 3.66 -3.16 -16.00
CA SER A 430 4.29 -1.86 -16.28
C SER A 430 4.58 -1.69 -17.77
N SER A 431 4.68 -0.45 -18.24
CA SER A 431 5.06 -0.09 -19.63
C SER A 431 6.47 -0.54 -20.06
N ARG A 432 7.20 -1.21 -19.18
CA ARG A 432 8.53 -1.80 -19.42
C ARG A 432 8.49 -3.33 -19.38
N ASP A 433 7.38 -3.89 -19.83
CA ASP A 433 7.14 -5.33 -19.97
C ASP A 433 7.42 -6.13 -18.69
N SER A 434 7.24 -5.49 -17.53
CA SER A 434 7.44 -6.13 -16.23
C SER A 434 6.08 -6.42 -15.59
N LEU A 435 5.82 -7.69 -15.32
CA LEU A 435 4.61 -8.17 -14.67
C LEU A 435 4.88 -8.43 -13.19
N TYR A 436 4.07 -7.80 -12.35
CA TYR A 436 4.13 -7.90 -10.90
C TYR A 436 2.95 -8.71 -10.39
N PRO A 437 3.15 -9.62 -9.43
CA PRO A 437 2.07 -10.45 -8.86
C PRO A 437 0.99 -9.62 -8.16
N SER A 438 1.33 -8.39 -7.74
CA SER A 438 0.41 -7.47 -7.12
C SER A 438 0.85 -6.01 -7.27
N PHE A 439 -0.04 -5.06 -6.99
CA PHE A 439 0.28 -3.63 -6.98
C PHE A 439 1.21 -3.27 -5.82
N SER A 440 1.05 -3.91 -4.65
CA SER A 440 2.01 -3.76 -3.55
C SER A 440 3.44 -4.17 -3.94
N ALA A 441 3.60 -5.25 -4.71
CA ALA A 441 4.90 -5.69 -5.21
C ALA A 441 5.50 -4.66 -6.19
N TYR A 442 4.67 -4.14 -7.11
CA TYR A 442 5.06 -3.05 -8.01
C TYR A 442 5.54 -1.80 -7.23
N LEU A 443 4.81 -1.38 -6.20
CA LEU A 443 5.18 -0.23 -5.37
C LEU A 443 6.50 -0.42 -4.64
N LEU A 444 6.72 -1.60 -4.03
CA LEU A 444 7.99 -1.89 -3.35
C LEU A 444 9.15 -1.90 -4.36
N ARG A 445 8.97 -2.49 -5.54
CA ARG A 445 10.00 -2.48 -6.60
C ARG A 445 10.33 -1.05 -7.07
N ARG A 446 9.31 -0.21 -7.26
CA ARG A 446 9.49 1.22 -7.64
C ARG A 446 10.25 1.98 -6.57
N LEU A 447 9.89 1.75 -5.31
CA LEU A 447 10.57 2.35 -4.17
C LEU A 447 12.05 1.94 -4.09
N LEU A 448 12.37 0.68 -4.36
CA LEU A 448 13.74 0.19 -4.27
C LEU A 448 14.66 0.68 -5.39
N ASN A 449 14.13 0.92 -6.60
CA ASN A 449 14.97 1.17 -7.78
C ASN A 449 14.85 2.56 -8.39
N SER A 450 13.65 3.17 -8.39
CA SER A 450 13.42 4.38 -9.19
C SER A 450 13.57 5.66 -8.36
N TRP A 451 13.02 5.67 -7.14
CA TRP A 451 13.03 6.84 -6.25
C TRP A 451 14.35 7.10 -5.50
N PRO A 452 15.23 6.13 -5.24
CA PRO A 452 16.52 6.41 -4.58
C PRO A 452 17.55 7.10 -5.49
N SER A 453 17.31 7.16 -6.79
CA SER A 453 18.34 7.43 -7.82
C SER A 453 18.99 8.82 -7.78
N LYS A 454 18.41 9.78 -7.04
CA LYS A 454 18.85 11.18 -7.07
C LYS A 454 19.34 11.75 -5.73
N LEU A 455 19.21 11.02 -4.62
CA LEU A 455 19.72 11.49 -3.33
C LEU A 455 21.05 10.80 -2.99
N GLU A 456 21.99 11.56 -2.40
CA GLU A 456 23.19 11.00 -1.74
C GLU A 456 22.86 9.99 -0.62
N SER A 457 21.60 9.94 -0.20
CA SER A 457 21.03 9.01 0.78
C SER A 457 20.25 7.85 0.15
N GLY A 458 20.21 7.77 -1.17
CA GLY A 458 19.64 6.63 -1.88
C GLY A 458 20.38 5.34 -1.52
N GLY A 459 19.63 4.24 -1.48
CA GLY A 459 20.22 2.92 -1.28
C GLY A 459 21.34 2.72 -2.30
N ARG A 460 22.54 2.39 -1.83
CA ARG A 460 23.70 2.16 -2.69
C ARG A 460 23.98 0.67 -2.77
N GLU A 461 24.43 0.21 -3.94
CA GLU A 461 25.02 -1.10 -4.09
C GLU A 461 26.32 -1.13 -3.27
N VAL A 462 26.40 -2.00 -2.27
CA VAL A 462 27.60 -2.15 -1.42
C VAL A 462 28.33 -3.46 -1.68
N LEU A 463 27.65 -4.42 -2.32
CA LEU A 463 28.17 -5.75 -2.60
C LEU A 463 27.54 -6.26 -3.89
N SER A 464 28.35 -6.89 -4.72
CA SER A 464 27.88 -7.71 -5.85
C SER A 464 28.62 -9.03 -5.87
N PHE A 465 27.87 -10.11 -6.06
CA PHE A 465 28.38 -11.46 -6.19
C PHE A 465 27.82 -12.06 -7.48
N LEU A 466 28.71 -12.58 -8.32
CA LEU A 466 28.35 -13.30 -9.54
C LEU A 466 28.50 -14.79 -9.28
N THR A 467 27.48 -15.55 -9.63
CA THR A 467 27.46 -17.00 -9.62
C THR A 467 27.09 -17.53 -11.00
N ASP A 468 27.19 -18.84 -11.17
CA ASP A 468 26.60 -19.51 -12.31
C ASP A 468 25.06 -19.29 -12.30
N ARG A 469 24.50 -18.97 -13.46
CA ARG A 469 23.05 -18.85 -13.67
C ARG A 469 22.32 -20.15 -13.29
N ASP A 470 23.05 -21.27 -13.33
CA ASP A 470 22.53 -22.60 -13.01
C ASP A 470 22.82 -23.05 -11.56
N ASP A 471 23.40 -22.19 -10.70
CA ASP A 471 23.60 -22.51 -9.28
C ASP A 471 22.24 -22.79 -8.61
N LEU A 472 22.04 -24.05 -8.23
CA LEU A 472 20.83 -24.55 -7.59
C LEU A 472 20.47 -23.77 -6.32
N ARG A 473 21.47 -23.24 -5.60
CA ARG A 473 21.25 -22.45 -4.37
C ARG A 473 20.63 -21.09 -4.68
N CYS A 474 21.09 -20.45 -5.75
CA CYS A 474 20.54 -19.17 -6.22
C CYS A 474 19.15 -19.36 -6.81
N ARG A 475 18.94 -20.41 -7.63
CA ARG A 475 17.60 -20.78 -8.11
C ARG A 475 16.65 -21.07 -6.95
N ARG A 476 17.13 -21.73 -5.89
CA ARG A 476 16.34 -21.94 -4.67
C ARG A 476 15.97 -20.59 -4.03
N LEU A 477 16.91 -19.67 -3.84
CA LEU A 477 16.60 -18.33 -3.30
C LEU A 477 15.57 -17.58 -4.17
N GLN A 478 15.64 -17.73 -5.49
CA GLN A 478 14.70 -17.11 -6.45
C GLN A 478 13.30 -17.75 -6.47
N ARG A 479 13.18 -19.05 -6.21
CA ARG A 479 11.89 -19.77 -6.32
C ARG A 479 11.24 -20.12 -5.00
N THR A 480 11.98 -20.05 -3.89
CA THR A 480 11.46 -20.51 -2.59
C THR A 480 10.37 -19.57 -2.11
N GLU A 481 9.16 -20.09 -1.92
CA GLU A 481 8.06 -19.39 -1.25
C GLU A 481 8.29 -19.24 0.27
N GLY A 482 9.22 -20.01 0.83
CA GLY A 482 9.52 -20.08 2.27
C GLY A 482 10.40 -18.96 2.85
N ILE A 483 10.45 -17.77 2.25
CA ILE A 483 11.03 -16.61 2.94
C ILE A 483 9.99 -16.10 3.92
N THR A 484 10.21 -16.34 5.20
CA THR A 484 9.31 -15.90 6.27
C THR A 484 9.49 -14.41 6.54
N GLU A 485 8.47 -13.75 7.11
CA GLU A 485 8.51 -12.30 7.37
C GLU A 485 9.63 -11.87 8.36
N ASP A 486 10.08 -12.77 9.24
CA ASP A 486 11.25 -12.55 10.09
C ASP A 486 12.59 -12.59 9.32
N GLN A 487 12.62 -13.22 8.15
CA GLN A 487 13.78 -13.22 7.25
C GLN A 487 13.74 -12.04 6.28
N GLY A 488 12.58 -11.73 5.71
CA GLY A 488 12.41 -10.63 4.78
C GLY A 488 11.07 -10.63 4.05
N ILE A 489 10.93 -9.71 3.10
CA ILE A 489 9.80 -9.65 2.16
C ILE A 489 10.32 -9.92 0.76
N ALA A 490 9.81 -10.96 0.11
CA ALA A 490 10.08 -11.23 -1.29
C ALA A 490 9.20 -10.34 -2.19
N VAL A 491 9.81 -9.69 -3.16
CA VAL A 491 9.17 -8.88 -4.19
C VAL A 491 9.56 -9.50 -5.53
N ASP A 492 8.64 -10.31 -6.04
CA ASP A 492 8.81 -11.03 -7.30
C ASP A 492 8.28 -10.20 -8.46
N TYR A 493 8.94 -10.33 -9.61
CA TYR A 493 8.41 -9.83 -10.87
C TYR A 493 8.98 -10.65 -12.03
N ARG A 494 8.26 -10.59 -13.15
CA ARG A 494 8.66 -11.23 -14.40
C ARG A 494 8.93 -10.19 -15.45
N TYR A 495 9.98 -10.39 -16.22
CA TYR A 495 10.29 -9.55 -17.37
C TYR A 495 9.97 -10.32 -18.66
N TYR A 496 9.12 -9.72 -19.48
CA TYR A 496 8.74 -10.24 -20.78
C TYR A 496 9.46 -9.45 -21.88
N HIS A 497 9.79 -10.11 -22.97
CA HIS A 497 10.22 -9.42 -24.18
C HIS A 497 9.00 -9.30 -25.10
N GLY A 498 8.33 -8.13 -25.07
CA GLY A 498 7.14 -7.85 -25.88
C GLY A 498 5.80 -8.19 -25.21
N ASP A 499 4.74 -8.27 -26.01
CA ASP A 499 3.34 -8.30 -25.55
C ASP A 499 2.86 -9.68 -25.05
N ASP A 500 3.67 -10.73 -25.17
CA ASP A 500 3.27 -12.09 -24.75
C ASP A 500 3.49 -12.31 -23.26
N LEU A 501 2.43 -12.07 -22.46
CA LEU A 501 2.39 -12.36 -21.02
C LEU A 501 2.59 -13.84 -20.66
N ASN A 502 2.58 -14.73 -21.66
CA ASN A 502 2.71 -16.17 -21.51
C ASN A 502 4.03 -16.73 -22.06
N ALA A 503 4.98 -15.86 -22.42
CA ALA A 503 6.27 -16.30 -22.93
C ALA A 503 6.91 -17.30 -21.94
N ALA A 504 7.22 -18.51 -22.44
CA ALA A 504 7.72 -19.61 -21.62
C ALA A 504 9.11 -19.32 -21.03
N ASP A 505 9.83 -18.36 -21.61
CA ASP A 505 11.19 -17.95 -21.27
C ASP A 505 11.25 -16.61 -20.52
N ALA A 506 10.13 -16.14 -19.95
CA ALA A 506 10.09 -14.93 -19.13
C ALA A 506 11.17 -14.97 -18.03
N GLY A 507 11.93 -13.89 -17.92
CA GLY A 507 12.95 -13.78 -16.89
C GLY A 507 12.30 -13.65 -15.52
N GLU A 508 12.71 -14.48 -14.56
CA GLU A 508 12.26 -14.41 -13.17
C GLU A 508 13.23 -13.57 -12.35
N TYR A 509 12.70 -12.55 -11.69
CA TYR A 509 13.46 -11.61 -10.89
C TYR A 509 12.88 -11.57 -9.48
N ARG A 510 13.77 -11.49 -8.50
CA ARG A 510 13.39 -11.39 -7.11
C ARG A 510 14.21 -10.32 -6.40
N GLN A 511 13.53 -9.46 -5.67
CA GLN A 511 14.13 -8.63 -4.65
C GLN A 511 13.71 -9.15 -3.27
N VAL A 512 14.62 -9.13 -2.30
CA VAL A 512 14.32 -9.53 -0.93
C VAL A 512 14.68 -8.40 0.02
N ILE A 513 13.67 -7.75 0.58
CA ILE A 513 13.85 -6.69 1.59
C ILE A 513 14.14 -7.37 2.92
N VAL A 514 15.31 -7.11 3.50
CA VAL A 514 15.76 -7.73 4.76
C VAL A 514 15.72 -6.78 5.96
N SER A 515 15.60 -5.48 5.70
CA SER A 515 15.51 -4.41 6.70
C SER A 515 14.77 -3.19 6.13
N GLY A 516 14.14 -2.42 7.02
CA GLY A 516 13.47 -1.14 6.78
C GLY A 516 11.95 -1.20 6.78
N PHE A 517 11.36 -2.40 6.92
CA PHE A 517 9.92 -2.63 6.83
C PHE A 517 9.27 -2.96 8.17
N ARG A 518 10.07 -3.18 9.23
CA ARG A 518 9.58 -3.42 10.58
C ARG A 518 9.52 -2.10 11.38
N PRO A 519 8.72 -2.06 12.46
CA PRO A 519 8.78 -0.95 13.40
C PRO A 519 10.21 -0.70 13.89
N ASP A 520 10.55 0.56 14.13
CA ASP A 520 11.83 1.02 14.69
C ASP A 520 13.09 0.81 13.82
N GLU A 521 12.98 0.13 12.67
CA GLU A 521 14.07 0.06 11.70
C GLU A 521 14.29 1.44 11.04
N THR A 522 15.55 1.90 11.04
CA THR A 522 15.97 3.18 10.46
C THR A 522 16.80 3.00 9.18
N ILE A 523 17.18 1.77 8.87
CA ILE A 523 17.99 1.37 7.72
C ILE A 523 17.16 0.47 6.82
N ALA A 524 17.17 0.76 5.53
CA ALA A 524 16.61 -0.09 4.50
C ALA A 524 17.75 -0.89 3.86
N ALA A 525 17.57 -2.20 3.74
CA ALA A 525 18.50 -3.08 3.06
C ALA A 525 17.74 -4.15 2.29
N HIS A 526 18.18 -4.43 1.06
CA HIS A 526 17.58 -5.46 0.23
C HIS A 526 18.62 -6.17 -0.65
N LEU A 527 18.28 -7.39 -1.04
CA LEU A 527 18.99 -8.13 -2.09
C LEU A 527 18.25 -8.02 -3.41
N THR A 528 18.99 -7.87 -4.50
CA THR A 528 18.49 -8.13 -5.86
C THR A 528 19.11 -9.43 -6.34
N VAL A 529 18.27 -10.36 -6.80
CA VAL A 529 18.68 -11.69 -7.27
C VAL A 529 18.22 -11.86 -8.71
N GLU A 530 19.14 -11.70 -9.65
CA GLU A 530 18.86 -11.64 -11.08
C GLU A 530 19.94 -12.35 -11.88
N GLY A 531 19.57 -13.28 -12.78
CA GLY A 531 20.48 -13.81 -13.80
C GLY A 531 21.80 -14.39 -13.30
N GLY A 532 21.85 -14.95 -12.08
CA GLY A 532 23.09 -15.42 -11.45
C GLY A 532 23.87 -14.34 -10.70
N SER A 533 23.33 -13.13 -10.57
CA SER A 533 23.88 -12.04 -9.77
C SER A 533 23.09 -11.88 -8.46
N ILE A 534 23.82 -11.68 -7.36
CA ILE A 534 23.27 -11.25 -6.08
C ILE A 534 23.89 -9.92 -5.72
N GLN A 535 23.08 -8.89 -5.53
CA GLN A 535 23.52 -7.55 -5.16
C GLN A 535 22.91 -7.13 -3.83
N LEU A 536 23.70 -6.56 -2.92
CA LEU A 536 23.21 -5.94 -1.70
C LEU A 536 23.15 -4.43 -1.86
N TRP A 537 21.98 -3.89 -1.56
CA TRP A 537 21.70 -2.47 -1.54
C TRP A 537 21.34 -2.05 -0.11
N THR A 538 21.88 -0.92 0.37
CA THR A 538 21.56 -0.42 1.72
C THR A 538 21.62 1.11 1.84
N THR A 539 20.78 1.66 2.72
CA THR A 539 20.85 3.05 3.18
C THR A 539 21.74 3.24 4.42
N GLU A 540 22.32 2.16 4.96
CA GLU A 540 23.24 2.21 6.09
C GLU A 540 24.46 3.08 5.78
N ALA A 541 24.70 4.06 6.65
CA ALA A 541 25.88 4.90 6.56
C ALA A 541 27.14 4.06 6.75
N SER A 542 28.15 4.28 5.90
CA SER A 542 29.39 3.51 6.01
C SER A 542 30.16 4.04 7.19
N VAL A 543 30.57 3.17 8.11
CA VAL A 543 31.43 3.57 9.22
C VAL A 543 32.79 3.99 8.66
N ARG A 544 33.12 5.29 8.76
CA ARG A 544 34.34 5.88 8.17
C ARG A 544 35.61 5.24 8.74
N GLY A 545 36.64 5.12 7.89
CA GLY A 545 38.00 4.75 8.29
C GLY A 545 38.19 3.28 8.71
N LYS A 546 37.18 2.42 8.52
CA LYS A 546 37.25 1.00 8.85
C LYS A 546 37.72 0.14 7.66
N PRO A 547 38.27 -1.07 7.93
CA PRO A 547 38.81 -1.98 6.91
C PRO A 547 37.78 -2.34 5.81
N LEU A 548 38.28 -2.93 4.71
CA LEU A 548 37.51 -3.39 3.55
C LEU A 548 36.38 -4.40 3.85
N LEU A 549 36.27 -4.94 5.07
CA LEU A 549 35.27 -5.94 5.41
C LEU A 549 33.86 -5.34 5.48
N LEU A 550 32.96 -5.89 4.67
CA LEU A 550 31.56 -5.44 4.56
C LEU A 550 30.84 -5.41 5.92
N ALA A 551 31.03 -6.44 6.75
CA ALA A 551 30.42 -6.55 8.07
C ALA A 551 30.84 -5.44 9.05
N LEU A 552 32.01 -4.81 8.84
CA LEU A 552 32.46 -3.68 9.66
C LEU A 552 31.96 -2.34 9.13
N ARG A 553 31.72 -2.24 7.81
CA ARG A 553 31.18 -1.04 7.16
C ARG A 553 29.66 -0.92 7.36
N PHE A 554 28.96 -2.05 7.30
CA PHE A 554 27.49 -2.17 7.29
C PHE A 554 27.03 -3.31 8.22
N PRO A 555 27.31 -3.25 9.53
CA PRO A 555 26.99 -4.33 10.45
C PRO A 555 25.52 -4.74 10.47
N GLU A 556 24.58 -3.79 10.39
CA GLU A 556 23.14 -4.10 10.47
C GLU A 556 22.66 -4.79 9.20
N SER A 557 22.97 -4.21 8.04
CA SER A 557 22.59 -4.76 6.74
C SER A 557 23.23 -6.13 6.50
N THR A 558 24.52 -6.25 6.81
CA THR A 558 25.24 -7.52 6.66
C THR A 558 24.67 -8.58 7.58
N GLY A 559 24.33 -8.22 8.83
CA GLY A 559 23.69 -9.13 9.78
C GLY A 559 22.34 -9.66 9.28
N ALA A 560 21.49 -8.77 8.73
CA ALA A 560 20.20 -9.15 8.15
C ALA A 560 20.35 -10.07 6.94
N VAL A 561 21.25 -9.74 6.02
CA VAL A 561 21.53 -10.57 4.83
C VAL A 561 22.09 -11.93 5.20
N ARG A 562 22.99 -12.02 6.18
CA ARG A 562 23.53 -13.30 6.65
C ARG A 562 22.42 -14.23 7.15
N ARG A 563 21.45 -13.70 7.91
CA ARG A 563 20.29 -14.48 8.37
C ARG A 563 19.47 -15.03 7.19
N LEU A 564 19.22 -14.21 6.17
CA LEU A 564 18.51 -14.62 4.97
C LEU A 564 19.27 -15.67 4.15
N LEU A 565 20.59 -15.51 3.95
CA LEU A 565 21.36 -16.36 3.03
C LEU A 565 21.83 -17.69 3.63
N ARG A 566 21.87 -17.80 4.96
CA ARG A 566 22.33 -19.01 5.66
C ARG A 566 21.52 -20.27 5.32
N PRO A 567 20.17 -20.25 5.31
CA PRO A 567 19.36 -21.41 4.89
C PRO A 567 19.64 -21.85 3.45
N PHE A 568 20.20 -20.98 2.61
CA PHE A 568 20.52 -21.28 1.21
C PHE A 568 21.97 -21.73 1.00
N GLY A 569 22.81 -21.71 2.04
CA GLY A 569 24.25 -21.99 1.91
C GLY A 569 24.97 -20.96 1.02
N LEU A 570 24.44 -19.74 0.93
CA LEU A 570 24.99 -18.63 0.13
C LEU A 570 25.74 -17.60 0.99
N GLU A 571 25.64 -17.68 2.33
CA GLU A 571 26.18 -16.69 3.26
C GLU A 571 27.67 -16.38 3.01
N ARG A 572 28.52 -17.40 2.99
CA ARG A 572 29.98 -17.24 2.83
C ARG A 572 30.35 -16.77 1.43
N ASP A 573 29.71 -17.32 0.40
CA ASP A 573 30.03 -16.96 -0.98
C ASP A 573 29.65 -15.51 -1.28
N VAL A 574 28.45 -15.09 -0.89
CA VAL A 574 28.00 -13.72 -1.12
C VAL A 574 28.77 -12.74 -0.23
N ILE A 575 28.82 -12.96 1.08
CA ILE A 575 29.33 -11.94 2.03
C ILE A 575 30.85 -11.91 2.09
N ASP A 576 31.51 -13.07 2.05
CA ASP A 576 32.96 -13.14 2.25
C ASP A 576 33.72 -13.11 0.90
N ARG A 577 33.09 -13.52 -0.21
CA ARG A 577 33.71 -13.53 -1.56
C ARG A 577 33.11 -12.51 -2.53
N GLY A 578 32.01 -11.85 -2.18
CA GLY A 578 31.43 -10.81 -3.02
C GLY A 578 32.36 -9.60 -3.20
N THR A 579 32.23 -8.94 -4.34
CA THR A 579 32.95 -7.71 -4.65
C THR A 579 32.30 -6.54 -3.92
N VAL A 580 33.01 -5.97 -2.96
CA VAL A 580 32.55 -4.79 -2.22
C VAL A 580 32.64 -3.54 -3.11
N ARG A 581 31.52 -2.85 -3.29
CA ARG A 581 31.46 -1.57 -4.01
C ARG A 581 31.83 -0.41 -3.09
N ARG A 582 32.35 0.67 -3.67
CA ARG A 582 32.85 1.83 -2.91
C ARG A 582 31.73 2.76 -2.51
#